data_AF-A0A9N7YZV1-F1
#
_entry.id   AF-A0A9N7YZV1-F1
#
_cell.length_a   1.000
_cell.length_b   1.000
_cell.length_c   1.000
_cell.angle_alpha   90.00
_cell.angle_beta   90.00
_cell.angle_gamma   90.00
#
_symmetry.space_group_name_H-M   'P 1'
#
loop_
_entity.id
_entity.type
_entity.pdbx_description
1 polymer ?
#
loop_
_entity_poly.entity_id
_entity_poly.type
_entity_poly.pdbx_seq_one_letter_code
_entity_poly.pdbx_strand_id
1 'polypeptide(L)'
;MEYIQNSDNHYFVEGSLDALLCGNSSDAGLCPEGFTCMKAGRNPNYGYTSFDSFGWAFLALFRLMTQDYWENLFQLILRAAGKTYMLFFVVIIFLGSFYLINLILAVVAMAYDEQNQATQREAIEKERSSSGYWSNSGIKTW
;
A
#
# COMPACT_ATOMS: atom_id res chain seq x y z
N MET A 1 30.95 -6.73 -20.62
CA MET A 1 29.89 -6.22 -19.72
C MET A 1 29.17 -5.01 -20.29
N GLU A 2 29.81 -4.17 -21.12
CA GLU A 2 29.16 -3.02 -21.78
C GLU A 2 27.93 -3.38 -22.61
N TYR A 3 27.95 -4.49 -23.35
CA TYR A 3 26.85 -4.87 -24.24
C TYR A 3 25.49 -5.02 -23.52
N ILE A 4 25.49 -5.60 -22.32
CA ILE A 4 24.27 -5.89 -21.57
C ILE A 4 23.79 -4.64 -20.80
N GLN A 5 24.69 -3.71 -20.51
CA GLN A 5 24.36 -2.43 -19.87
C GLN A 5 23.91 -1.36 -20.86
N ASN A 6 24.21 -1.50 -22.16
CA ASN A 6 23.74 -0.59 -23.18
C ASN A 6 22.21 -0.72 -23.36
N SER A 7 21.50 0.39 -23.12
CA SER A 7 20.04 0.45 -23.27
C SER A 7 19.57 0.23 -24.71
N ASP A 8 20.42 0.50 -25.71
CA ASP A 8 20.06 0.31 -27.12
C ASP A 8 19.84 -1.17 -27.48
N ASN A 9 20.39 -2.08 -26.67
CA ASN A 9 20.25 -3.52 -26.84
C ASN A 9 19.03 -4.10 -26.07
N HIS A 10 18.27 -3.25 -25.37
CA HIS A 10 17.09 -3.66 -24.63
C HIS A 10 15.84 -3.51 -25.50
N TYR A 11 14.86 -4.38 -25.28
CA TYR A 11 13.61 -4.32 -26.00
C TYR A 11 12.61 -3.40 -25.29
N PHE A 12 12.10 -2.39 -25.99
CA PHE A 12 11.06 -1.48 -25.52
C PHE A 12 9.77 -1.71 -26.30
N VAL A 13 8.64 -1.67 -25.60
CA VAL A 13 7.32 -1.73 -26.25
C VAL A 13 6.99 -0.34 -26.78
N GLU A 14 6.26 -0.24 -27.89
CA GLU A 14 5.83 1.07 -28.41
C GLU A 14 5.12 1.89 -27.33
N GLY A 15 5.63 3.09 -27.08
CA GLY A 15 5.10 4.01 -26.06
C GLY A 15 5.53 3.71 -24.62
N SER A 16 6.35 2.68 -24.36
CA SER A 16 6.87 2.40 -23.01
C SER A 16 8.16 3.17 -22.72
N LEU A 17 8.25 3.76 -21.53
CA LEU A 17 9.47 4.44 -21.05
C LEU A 17 10.52 3.46 -20.51
N ASP A 18 10.06 2.27 -20.08
CA ASP A 18 10.88 1.22 -19.50
C ASP A 18 10.97 0.01 -20.44
N ALA A 19 12.07 -0.74 -20.30
CA ALA A 19 12.30 -1.97 -21.05
C ALA A 19 11.32 -3.06 -20.63
N LEU A 20 11.02 -3.97 -21.55
CA LEU A 20 10.10 -5.07 -21.33
C LEU A 20 10.66 -6.06 -20.29
N LEU A 21 9.93 -6.26 -19.20
CA LEU A 21 10.25 -7.30 -18.22
C LEU A 21 10.03 -8.70 -18.79
N CYS A 22 10.88 -9.63 -18.38
CA CYS A 22 10.84 -11.03 -18.77
C CYS A 22 11.24 -11.93 -17.58
N GLY A 23 10.94 -13.22 -17.69
CA GLY A 23 11.42 -14.22 -16.75
C GLY A 23 11.81 -15.51 -17.47
N ASN A 24 12.70 -16.29 -16.86
CA ASN A 24 13.19 -17.56 -17.43
C ASN A 24 12.30 -18.77 -17.07
N SER A 25 11.25 -18.55 -16.28
CA SER A 25 10.28 -19.58 -15.92
C SER A 25 9.25 -19.76 -17.03
N SER A 26 8.74 -20.98 -17.23
CA SER A 26 7.71 -21.30 -18.23
C SER A 26 6.43 -20.47 -18.08
N ASP A 27 6.13 -20.03 -16.85
CA ASP A 27 4.94 -19.23 -16.51
C ASP A 27 5.18 -17.71 -16.54
N ALA A 28 6.40 -17.27 -16.84
CA ALA A 28 6.79 -15.86 -16.89
C ALA A 28 6.63 -15.25 -18.30
N GLY A 29 6.83 -13.95 -18.40
CA GLY A 29 6.80 -13.24 -19.68
C GLY A 29 7.96 -13.65 -20.58
N LEU A 30 7.63 -14.10 -21.78
CA LEU A 30 8.60 -14.42 -22.83
C LEU A 30 9.11 -13.15 -23.52
N CYS A 31 10.34 -13.22 -24.01
CA CYS A 31 10.91 -12.22 -24.92
C CYS A 31 10.55 -12.54 -26.38
N PRO A 32 10.51 -11.52 -27.27
CA PRO A 32 10.38 -11.75 -28.71
C PRO A 32 11.58 -12.51 -29.29
N GLU A 33 11.42 -13.06 -30.50
CA GLU A 33 12.49 -13.80 -31.19
C GLU A 33 13.76 -12.95 -31.35
N GLY A 34 14.93 -13.57 -31.14
CA GLY A 34 16.22 -12.90 -31.17
C GLY A 34 16.63 -12.21 -29.86
N PHE A 35 15.74 -12.14 -28.86
CA PHE A 35 16.05 -11.61 -27.53
C PHE A 35 16.12 -12.72 -26.49
N THR A 36 17.05 -12.60 -25.54
CA THR A 36 17.18 -13.52 -24.40
C THR A 36 16.97 -12.76 -23.11
N CYS A 37 16.24 -13.36 -22.17
CA CYS A 37 16.00 -12.75 -20.87
C CYS A 37 17.28 -12.75 -20.02
N MET A 38 17.73 -11.56 -19.62
CA MET A 38 18.90 -11.39 -18.75
C MET A 38 18.60 -10.37 -17.65
N LYS A 39 19.15 -10.57 -16.45
CA LYS A 39 19.09 -9.58 -15.37
C LYS A 39 20.07 -8.44 -15.68
N ALA A 40 19.60 -7.43 -16.40
CA ALA A 40 20.40 -6.28 -16.79
C ALA A 40 19.55 -5.02 -17.02
N GLY A 41 20.19 -3.86 -16.94
CA GLY A 41 19.53 -2.57 -17.07
C GLY A 41 19.03 -2.00 -15.75
N ARG A 42 18.26 -0.91 -15.86
CA ARG A 42 17.66 -0.19 -14.73
C ARG A 42 16.32 -0.81 -14.33
N ASN A 43 15.95 -0.74 -13.05
CA ASN A 43 14.62 -1.16 -12.62
C ASN A 43 13.54 -0.18 -13.14
N PRO A 44 12.28 -0.63 -13.34
CA PRO A 44 11.18 0.21 -13.83
C PRO A 44 10.87 1.40 -12.92
N ASN A 45 10.14 2.39 -13.46
CA ASN A 45 9.73 3.62 -12.77
C ASN A 45 10.93 4.35 -12.14
N TYR A 46 11.95 4.68 -12.95
CA TYR A 46 13.16 5.38 -12.51
C TYR A 46 13.95 4.68 -11.39
N GLY A 47 13.80 3.36 -11.25
CA GLY A 47 14.47 2.57 -10.21
C GLY A 47 13.66 2.35 -8.93
N TYR A 48 12.50 3.01 -8.80
CA TYR A 48 11.69 2.93 -7.58
C TYR A 48 10.92 1.61 -7.44
N THR A 49 10.71 0.89 -8.54
CA THR A 49 10.05 -0.42 -8.51
C THR A 49 11.08 -1.54 -8.51
N SER A 50 11.61 -1.88 -7.33
CA SER A 50 12.62 -2.93 -7.16
C SER A 50 12.44 -3.74 -5.87
N PHE A 51 12.89 -4.99 -5.91
CA PHE A 51 12.96 -5.90 -4.75
C PHE A 51 14.40 -6.24 -4.36
N ASP A 52 15.38 -5.53 -4.92
CA ASP A 52 16.81 -5.82 -4.71
C ASP A 52 17.31 -5.35 -3.32
N SER A 53 16.58 -4.45 -2.66
CA SER A 53 16.90 -3.97 -1.31
C SER A 53 15.68 -4.02 -0.38
N PHE A 54 15.92 -4.16 0.92
CA PHE A 54 14.85 -4.25 1.92
C PHE A 54 13.93 -3.01 1.91
N GLY A 55 14.48 -1.81 1.78
CA GLY A 55 13.69 -0.57 1.80
C GLY A 55 12.72 -0.46 0.62
N TRP A 56 13.21 -0.70 -0.61
CA TRP A 56 12.36 -0.69 -1.81
C TRP A 56 11.35 -1.84 -1.81
N ALA A 57 11.75 -3.02 -1.33
CA ALA A 57 10.83 -4.15 -1.16
C ALA A 57 9.73 -3.84 -0.14
N PHE A 58 10.06 -3.22 0.98
CA PHE A 58 9.07 -2.81 2.00
C PHE A 58 8.10 -1.78 1.43
N LEU A 59 8.59 -0.77 0.69
CA LEU A 59 7.75 0.22 0.03
C LEU A 59 6.80 -0.42 -1.00
N ALA A 60 7.30 -1.37 -1.80
CA ALA A 60 6.49 -2.11 -2.76
C ALA A 60 5.40 -2.96 -2.06
N LEU A 61 5.74 -3.63 -0.96
CA LEU A 61 4.78 -4.39 -0.15
C LEU A 61 3.76 -3.47 0.53
N PHE A 62 4.18 -2.32 1.05
CA PHE A 62 3.29 -1.33 1.64
C PHE A 62 2.27 -0.80 0.62
N ARG A 63 2.73 -0.51 -0.60
CA ARG A 63 1.87 -0.14 -1.73
C ARG A 63 0.86 -1.25 -2.07
N LEU A 64 1.27 -2.52 -2.01
CA LEU A 64 0.36 -3.65 -2.21
C LEU A 64 -0.67 -3.80 -1.07
N MET A 65 -0.28 -3.57 0.19
CA MET A 65 -1.19 -3.63 1.35
C MET A 65 -2.22 -2.49 1.36
N THR A 66 -1.82 -1.31 0.89
CA THR A 66 -2.70 -0.13 0.81
C THR A 66 -3.55 -0.09 -0.46
N GLN A 67 -3.38 -1.07 -1.36
CA GLN A 67 -4.08 -1.15 -2.64
C GLN A 67 -3.87 0.09 -3.53
N ASP A 68 -2.71 0.75 -3.43
CA ASP A 68 -2.40 1.93 -4.24
C ASP A 68 -1.72 1.55 -5.55
N TYR A 69 -2.42 1.72 -6.67
CA TYR A 69 -1.95 1.39 -8.01
C TYR A 69 -1.31 -0.02 -8.11
N TRP A 70 -1.85 -0.96 -7.34
CA TRP A 70 -1.26 -2.29 -7.11
C TRP A 70 -1.30 -3.16 -8.36
N GLU A 71 -2.29 -2.99 -9.23
CA GLU A 71 -2.49 -3.80 -10.44
C GLU A 71 -1.30 -3.72 -11.40
N ASN A 72 -0.72 -2.53 -11.60
CA ASN A 72 0.42 -2.34 -12.48
C ASN A 72 1.66 -3.04 -11.89
N LEU A 73 1.92 -2.81 -10.60
CA LEU A 73 3.02 -3.46 -9.89
C LEU A 73 2.88 -4.99 -9.94
N PHE A 74 1.66 -5.48 -9.78
CA PHE A 74 1.35 -6.90 -9.84
C PHE A 74 1.61 -7.48 -11.23
N GLN A 75 1.17 -6.82 -12.30
CA GLN A 75 1.45 -7.25 -13.68
C GLN A 75 2.96 -7.32 -13.96
N LEU A 76 3.74 -6.34 -13.48
CA LEU A 76 5.20 -6.33 -13.61
C LEU A 76 5.84 -7.52 -12.88
N ILE A 77 5.41 -7.80 -11.65
CA ILE A 77 5.91 -8.93 -10.86
C ILE A 77 5.60 -10.26 -11.56
N LEU A 78 4.38 -10.45 -12.07
CA LEU A 78 4.01 -11.68 -12.78
C LEU A 78 4.81 -11.92 -14.03
N ARG A 79 5.06 -10.85 -14.78
CA ARG A 79 5.84 -10.95 -16.01
C ARG A 79 7.29 -11.32 -15.74
N ALA A 80 7.86 -10.87 -14.62
CA ALA A 80 9.25 -11.15 -14.25
C ALA A 80 9.43 -12.50 -13.51
N ALA A 81 8.57 -12.81 -12.54
CA ALA A 81 8.74 -13.95 -11.62
C ALA A 81 7.89 -15.18 -11.99
N GLY A 82 6.85 -15.02 -12.80
CA GLY A 82 5.92 -16.08 -13.17
C GLY A 82 4.66 -16.14 -12.31
N LYS A 83 3.62 -16.78 -12.88
CA LYS A 83 2.25 -16.77 -12.32
C LYS A 83 2.07 -17.69 -11.11
N THR A 84 2.88 -18.73 -10.95
CA THR A 84 2.65 -19.77 -9.93
C THR A 84 2.87 -19.27 -8.49
N TYR A 85 3.83 -18.37 -8.25
CA TYR A 85 4.08 -17.79 -6.93
C TYR A 85 3.10 -16.66 -6.55
N MET A 86 2.26 -16.22 -7.49
CA MET A 86 1.27 -15.16 -7.30
C MET A 86 0.28 -15.50 -6.19
N LEU A 87 -0.30 -16.70 -6.22
CA LEU A 87 -1.41 -17.08 -5.35
C LEU A 87 -0.99 -16.98 -3.87
N PHE A 88 0.24 -17.39 -3.57
CA PHE A 88 0.83 -17.31 -2.25
C PHE A 88 0.96 -15.85 -1.76
N PHE A 89 1.50 -14.97 -2.61
CA PHE A 89 1.63 -13.55 -2.27
C PHE A 89 0.28 -12.86 -2.10
N VAL A 90 -0.70 -13.15 -2.95
CA VAL A 90 -2.05 -12.58 -2.87
C VAL A 90 -2.72 -12.96 -1.55
N VAL A 91 -2.63 -14.22 -1.13
CA VAL A 91 -3.22 -14.67 0.14
C VAL A 91 -2.58 -13.94 1.33
N ILE A 92 -1.26 -13.81 1.35
CA ILE A 92 -0.54 -13.10 2.42
C ILE A 92 -0.91 -11.61 2.44
N ILE A 93 -0.96 -10.96 1.28
CA ILE A 93 -1.31 -9.54 1.19
C ILE A 93 -2.76 -9.31 1.59
N PHE A 94 -3.68 -10.19 1.18
CA PHE A 94 -5.08 -10.13 1.55
C PHE A 94 -5.22 -10.25 3.07
N LEU A 95 -4.71 -11.34 3.66
CA LEU A 95 -4.74 -11.55 5.12
C LEU A 95 -4.06 -10.41 5.88
N GLY A 96 -2.92 -9.91 5.40
CA GLY A 96 -2.20 -8.78 5.98
C GLY A 96 -3.01 -7.48 5.94
N SER A 97 -3.68 -7.18 4.82
CA SER A 97 -4.49 -5.97 4.67
C SER A 97 -5.74 -6.02 5.56
N PHE A 98 -6.44 -7.16 5.64
CA PHE A 98 -7.53 -7.31 6.60
C PHE A 98 -7.07 -7.14 8.04
N TYR A 99 -5.92 -7.71 8.39
CA TYR A 99 -5.35 -7.54 9.71
C TYR A 99 -5.06 -6.06 10.02
N LEU A 100 -4.42 -5.33 9.09
CA LEU A 100 -4.12 -3.91 9.26
C LEU A 100 -5.39 -3.06 9.35
N ILE A 101 -6.38 -3.26 8.48
CA ILE A 101 -7.65 -2.53 8.51
C ILE A 101 -8.37 -2.77 9.84
N ASN A 102 -8.46 -4.03 10.29
CA ASN A 102 -9.11 -4.37 11.54
C ASN A 102 -8.38 -3.76 12.76
N LEU A 103 -7.04 -3.68 12.72
CA LEU A 103 -6.25 -3.02 13.75
C LEU A 103 -6.53 -1.51 13.76
N ILE A 104 -6.50 -0.86 12.59
CA ILE A 104 -6.79 0.58 12.47
C ILE A 104 -8.21 0.88 12.96
N LEU A 105 -9.21 0.10 12.54
CA LEU A 105 -10.59 0.26 12.98
C LEU A 105 -10.73 0.11 14.50
N ALA A 106 -10.06 -0.88 15.10
CA ALA A 106 -10.07 -1.06 16.55
C ALA A 106 -9.47 0.17 17.26
N VAL A 107 -8.33 0.68 16.78
CA VAL A 107 -7.68 1.87 17.36
C VAL A 107 -8.54 3.12 17.20
N VAL A 108 -9.11 3.34 16.02
CA VAL A 108 -10.00 4.48 15.75
C VAL A 108 -11.25 4.39 16.61
N ALA A 109 -11.83 3.20 16.80
CA ALA A 109 -12.99 3.00 17.67
C ALA A 109 -12.66 3.31 19.14
N MET A 110 -11.51 2.84 19.66
CA MET A 110 -11.08 3.16 21.02
C MET A 110 -10.88 4.67 21.23
N ALA A 111 -10.20 5.34 20.29
CA ALA A 111 -9.99 6.78 20.36
C ALA A 111 -11.31 7.57 20.24
N TYR A 112 -12.23 7.13 19.38
CA TYR A 112 -13.54 7.74 19.24
C TYR A 112 -14.37 7.61 20.53
N ASP A 113 -14.35 6.43 21.17
CA ASP A 113 -15.06 6.22 22.43
C ASP A 113 -14.51 7.10 23.56
N GLU A 114 -13.18 7.22 23.67
CA GLU A 114 -12.53 8.08 24.67
C GLU A 114 -12.89 9.57 24.48
N GLN A 115 -12.87 10.06 23.24
CA GLN A 115 -13.26 11.43 22.90
C GLN A 115 -14.75 11.69 23.16
N ASN A 116 -15.61 10.73 22.80
CA ASN A 116 -17.05 10.83 23.05
C ASN A 116 -17.34 10.85 24.56
N GLN A 117 -16.70 9.99 25.34
CA GLN A 117 -16.85 9.99 26.81
C GLN A 117 -16.38 11.30 27.44
N ALA A 118 -15.27 11.89 26.97
CA ALA A 118 -14.79 13.19 27.45
C ALA A 118 -15.79 14.31 27.14
N THR A 119 -16.29 14.36 25.90
CA THR A 119 -17.28 15.37 25.46
C THR A 119 -18.58 15.28 26.26
N GLN A 120 -19.07 14.06 26.52
CA GLN A 120 -20.28 13.83 27.33
C GLN A 120 -20.09 14.28 28.78
N ARG A 121 -18.93 14.02 29.40
CA ARG A 121 -18.63 14.48 30.76
C ARG A 121 -18.60 16.00 30.86
N GLU A 122 -17.97 16.68 29.90
CA GLU A 122 -17.96 18.14 29.85
C GLU A 122 -19.35 18.76 29.66
N ALA A 123 -20.21 18.13 28.85
CA ALA A 123 -21.60 18.57 28.68
C ALA A 123 -22.37 18.47 30.01
N ILE A 124 -22.25 17.34 30.72
CA ILE A 124 -22.90 17.13 32.02
C ILE A 124 -22.40 18.12 33.08
N GLU A 125 -21.11 18.45 33.10
CA GLU A 125 -20.56 19.44 34.02
C GLU A 125 -21.03 20.87 33.71
N LYS A 126 -21.16 21.24 32.44
CA LYS A 126 -21.74 22.53 32.01
C LYS A 126 -23.21 22.63 32.39
N GLU A 127 -23.99 21.56 32.24
CA GLU A 127 -25.39 21.53 32.69
C GLU A 127 -25.52 21.61 34.20
N ARG A 128 -24.68 20.88 34.95
CA ARG A 128 -24.69 20.90 36.42
C ARG A 128 -24.27 22.25 36.99
N SER A 129 -23.28 22.90 36.39
CA SER A 129 -22.85 24.25 36.79
C SER A 129 -23.89 25.31 36.44
N SER A 130 -24.51 25.24 35.26
CA SER A 130 -25.62 26.14 34.88
C SER A 130 -26.84 25.94 35.78
N SER A 131 -27.26 24.70 36.04
CA SER A 131 -28.39 24.39 36.93
C SER A 131 -28.12 24.80 38.39
N GLY A 132 -26.91 24.55 38.89
CA GLY A 132 -26.47 25.06 40.20
C GLY A 132 -26.43 26.59 40.27
N TYR A 133 -26.09 27.26 39.16
CA TYR A 133 -26.12 28.72 39.05
C TYR A 133 -27.56 29.27 39.13
N TRP A 134 -28.50 28.72 38.37
CA TRP A 134 -29.93 29.13 38.44
C TRP A 134 -30.53 28.88 39.83
N SER A 135 -30.18 27.74 40.46
CA SER A 135 -30.62 27.42 41.82
C SER A 135 -30.10 28.42 42.86
N ASN A 136 -28.83 28.84 42.78
CA ASN A 136 -28.24 29.82 43.72
C ASN A 136 -28.66 31.26 43.42
N SER A 137 -29.04 31.57 42.19
CA SER A 137 -29.47 32.91 41.78
C SER A 137 -30.91 33.24 42.19
N GLY A 138 -31.65 32.29 42.77
CA GLY A 138 -33.02 32.51 43.24
C GLY A 138 -34.03 32.80 42.12
N ILE A 139 -33.64 32.61 40.85
CA ILE A 139 -34.51 32.81 39.70
C ILE A 139 -35.40 31.57 39.61
N LYS A 140 -36.62 31.69 40.14
CA LYS A 140 -37.67 30.69 39.94
C LYS A 140 -37.98 30.64 38.44
N THR A 141 -37.58 29.55 37.80
CA THR A 141 -38.11 29.18 36.48
C THR A 141 -39.64 29.15 36.61
N TRP A 142 -40.31 30.02 35.85
CA TRP A 142 -41.78 30.13 35.81
C TRP A 142 -42.46 28.81 35.50
#